data_AF-A0A7C9AYA3-F1
#
_entry.id   AF-A0A7C9AYA3-F1
#
_cell.length_a   1.000
_cell.length_b   1.000
_cell.length_c   1.000
_cell.angle_alpha   90.00
_cell.angle_beta   90.00
_cell.angle_gamma   90.00
#
_symmetry.space_group_name_H-M   'P 1'
#
loop_
_entity.id
_entity.type
_entity.pdbx_description
1 polymer ?
#
loop_
_entity_poly.entity_id
_entity_poly.type
_entity_poly.pdbx_seq_one_letter_code
_entity_poly.pdbx_strand_id
1 'polypeptide(L)'
;AFPAFGTTGNDTARKREIAAFFGQTSHETTGGWDGAPDGRYAWGYCFKAEVGAGALAYCVPDPRWPCVPGKKYYGRGPIQLSYNYNYGQAGEALGLDLLSNPDLVETDPVVSFKTAIWF
;
A
#
# COMPACT_ATOMS: atom_id res chain seq x y z
N ALA A 1 -2.97 4.50 14.82
CA ALA A 1 -3.64 5.12 13.66
C ALA A 1 -5.03 4.53 13.47
N PHE A 2 -5.19 3.20 13.43
CA PHE A 2 -6.48 2.54 13.17
C PHE A 2 -6.83 1.57 14.31
N PRO A 3 -7.39 2.05 15.44
CA PRO A 3 -7.62 1.20 16.61
C PRO A 3 -8.69 0.11 16.40
N ALA A 4 -9.56 0.27 15.39
CA ALA A 4 -10.62 -0.68 15.05
C ALA A 4 -10.12 -1.89 14.22
N PHE A 5 -8.96 -1.75 13.57
CA PHE A 5 -8.38 -2.79 12.73
C PHE A 5 -7.92 -3.99 13.57
N GLY A 6 -8.46 -5.18 13.28
CA GLY A 6 -8.19 -6.41 14.02
C GLY A 6 -8.86 -6.46 15.40
N THR A 7 -9.71 -5.49 15.76
CA THR A 7 -10.36 -5.41 17.07
C THR A 7 -11.89 -5.37 16.99
N THR A 8 -12.45 -5.35 15.78
CA THR A 8 -13.90 -5.27 15.54
C THR A 8 -14.55 -6.65 15.51
N GLY A 9 -15.66 -6.83 16.22
CA GLY A 9 -16.40 -8.11 16.28
C GLY A 9 -15.77 -9.16 17.19
N ASN A 10 -16.16 -10.43 17.00
CA ASN A 10 -15.65 -11.56 17.77
C ASN A 10 -14.27 -12.04 17.28
N ASP A 11 -13.63 -12.95 18.02
CA ASP A 11 -12.27 -13.42 17.71
C ASP A 11 -12.12 -14.02 16.32
N THR A 12 -13.15 -14.72 15.83
CA THR A 12 -13.16 -15.25 14.46
C THR A 12 -13.19 -14.14 13.43
N ALA A 13 -13.99 -13.09 13.63
CA ALA A 13 -14.06 -11.93 12.74
C ALA A 13 -12.72 -11.17 12.73
N ARG A 14 -12.12 -10.94 13.90
CA ARG A 14 -10.82 -10.27 14.04
C ARG A 14 -9.70 -11.03 13.32
N LYS A 15 -9.63 -12.35 13.50
CA LYS A 15 -8.66 -13.21 12.76
C LYS A 15 -8.92 -13.18 11.26
N ARG A 16 -10.20 -13.17 10.83
CA ARG A 16 -10.57 -13.09 9.42
C ARG A 16 -10.17 -11.77 8.79
N GLU A 17 -10.36 -10.65 9.48
CA GLU A 17 -9.92 -9.32 9.03
C GLU A 17 -8.41 -9.29 8.81
N ILE A 18 -7.64 -9.77 9.78
CA ILE A 18 -6.18 -9.86 9.68
C ILE A 18 -5.76 -10.78 8.53
N ALA A 19 -6.38 -11.96 8.40
CA ALA A 19 -6.08 -12.90 7.32
C ALA A 19 -6.44 -12.33 5.94
N ALA A 20 -7.55 -11.61 5.82
CA ALA A 20 -7.95 -10.96 4.57
C ALA A 20 -7.00 -9.82 4.20
N PHE A 21 -6.63 -8.97 5.16
CA PHE A 21 -5.65 -7.91 4.96
C PHE A 21 -4.32 -8.47 4.48
N PHE A 22 -3.75 -9.44 5.21
CA PHE A 22 -2.48 -10.05 4.82
C PHE A 22 -2.60 -10.87 3.53
N GLY A 23 -3.74 -11.49 3.24
CA GLY A 23 -3.97 -12.20 1.98
C GLY A 23 -3.92 -11.27 0.78
N GLN A 24 -4.66 -10.15 0.83
CA GLN A 24 -4.69 -9.18 -0.26
C GLN A 24 -3.33 -8.50 -0.44
N THR A 25 -2.78 -7.96 0.64
CA THR A 25 -1.49 -7.27 0.57
C THR A 25 -0.33 -8.21 0.19
N SER A 26 -0.42 -9.50 0.54
CA SER A 26 0.53 -10.50 0.04
C SER A 26 0.41 -10.70 -1.46
N HIS A 27 -0.80 -10.68 -2.03
CA HIS A 27 -1.00 -10.77 -3.48
C HIS A 27 -0.38 -9.56 -4.20
N GLU A 28 -0.69 -8.35 -3.74
CA GLU A 28 -0.16 -7.09 -4.29
C GLU A 28 1.38 -7.05 -4.33
N THR A 29 2.03 -7.80 -3.47
CA THR A 29 3.49 -7.77 -3.27
C THR A 29 4.16 -9.12 -3.51
N THR A 30 3.45 -10.06 -4.14
CA THR A 30 3.91 -11.45 -4.24
C THR A 30 5.14 -11.58 -5.14
N GLY A 31 6.11 -12.34 -4.65
CA GLY A 31 7.21 -12.87 -5.46
C GLY A 31 7.00 -14.34 -5.83
N GLY A 32 5.82 -14.92 -5.57
CA GLY A 32 5.58 -16.35 -5.69
C GLY A 32 5.40 -16.82 -7.14
N TRP A 33 5.92 -18.02 -7.43
CA TRP A 33 5.78 -18.70 -8.73
C TRP A 33 5.43 -20.18 -8.52
N ASP A 34 5.10 -20.88 -9.60
CA ASP A 34 4.87 -22.33 -9.56
C ASP A 34 6.12 -23.10 -9.15
N GLY A 35 6.01 -23.85 -8.05
CA GLY A 35 7.13 -24.60 -7.48
C GLY A 35 8.05 -23.78 -6.57
N ALA A 36 7.67 -22.56 -6.18
CA ALA A 36 8.41 -21.80 -5.16
C ALA A 36 8.55 -22.62 -3.85
N PRO A 37 9.68 -22.51 -3.11
CA PRO A 37 9.82 -23.11 -1.79
C PRO A 37 8.63 -22.78 -0.90
N ASP A 38 8.08 -23.80 -0.23
CA ASP A 38 6.89 -23.73 0.63
C ASP A 38 5.59 -23.29 -0.08
N GLY A 39 5.59 -23.25 -1.42
CA GLY A 39 4.44 -22.94 -2.26
C GLY A 39 4.27 -21.44 -2.55
N ARG A 40 3.60 -21.10 -3.65
CA ARG A 40 3.46 -19.72 -4.15
C ARG A 40 2.84 -18.72 -3.15
N TYR A 41 2.08 -19.18 -2.17
CA TYR A 41 1.41 -18.33 -1.18
C TYR A 41 2.29 -17.99 0.03
N ALA A 42 3.49 -18.58 0.15
CA ALA A 42 4.48 -18.23 1.17
C ALA A 42 5.34 -17.01 0.80
N TRP A 43 5.11 -16.42 -0.38
CA TRP A 43 5.97 -15.40 -1.00
C TRP A 43 5.32 -14.01 -1.07
N GLY A 44 4.34 -13.73 -0.20
CA GLY A 44 3.83 -12.37 -0.02
C GLY A 44 4.90 -11.42 0.52
N TYR A 45 4.71 -10.11 0.33
CA TYR A 45 5.62 -9.07 0.83
C TYR A 45 7.05 -9.15 0.28
N CYS A 46 7.23 -9.75 -0.90
CA CYS A 46 8.52 -9.82 -1.59
C CYS A 46 8.90 -8.46 -2.21
N PHE A 47 7.92 -7.75 -2.75
CA PHE A 47 8.10 -6.43 -3.35
C PHE A 47 7.50 -5.32 -2.49
N LYS A 48 8.13 -4.15 -2.51
CA LYS A 48 7.67 -2.94 -1.80
C LYS A 48 7.27 -1.80 -2.73
N ALA A 49 7.56 -1.94 -4.02
CA ALA A 49 7.24 -1.00 -5.07
C ALA A 49 6.93 -1.76 -6.37
N GLU A 50 6.13 -1.15 -7.22
CA GLU A 50 5.71 -1.69 -8.52
C GLU A 50 6.94 -2.12 -9.34
N VAL A 51 6.88 -3.32 -9.92
CA VAL A 51 7.94 -3.79 -10.82
C VAL A 51 7.94 -2.95 -12.08
N GLY A 52 9.09 -2.37 -12.44
CA GLY A 52 9.17 -1.37 -13.51
C GLY A 52 8.75 0.05 -13.08
N ALA A 53 8.75 0.30 -11.76
CA ALA A 53 8.45 1.58 -11.14
C ALA A 53 8.98 2.78 -11.94
N GLY A 54 8.08 3.73 -12.19
CA GLY A 54 8.39 4.99 -12.86
C GLY A 54 8.25 5.00 -14.38
N ALA A 55 7.81 3.90 -15.01
CA ALA A 55 7.39 3.93 -16.42
C ALA A 55 6.18 4.85 -16.65
N LEU A 56 5.22 4.82 -15.73
CA LEU A 56 4.07 5.72 -15.68
C LEU A 56 4.16 6.63 -14.45
N ALA A 57 3.68 7.87 -14.59
CA ALA A 57 3.65 8.82 -13.48
C ALA A 57 2.49 8.57 -12.51
N TYR A 58 1.45 7.83 -12.94
CA TYR A 58 0.19 7.66 -12.21
C TYR A 58 -0.37 9.00 -11.72
N CYS A 59 -0.33 9.98 -12.63
CA CYS A 59 -0.78 11.33 -12.39
C CYS A 59 -2.04 11.56 -13.23
N VAL A 60 -3.14 11.90 -12.58
CA VAL A 60 -4.37 12.34 -13.24
C VAL A 60 -4.72 13.76 -12.78
N PRO A 61 -5.34 14.58 -13.63
CA PRO A 61 -5.80 15.91 -13.23
C PRO A 61 -6.77 15.80 -12.04
N ASP A 62 -6.37 16.39 -10.91
CA ASP A 62 -7.18 16.48 -9.70
C ASP A 62 -6.94 17.86 -9.06
N PRO A 63 -7.96 18.72 -8.91
CA PRO A 63 -7.80 20.05 -8.32
C PRO A 63 -7.40 20.04 -6.85
N ARG A 64 -7.77 19.00 -6.10
CA ARG A 64 -7.46 18.87 -4.67
C ARG A 64 -6.10 18.21 -4.45
N TRP A 65 -5.75 17.26 -5.32
CA TRP A 65 -4.51 16.49 -5.23
C TRP A 65 -3.65 16.66 -6.47
N PRO A 66 -3.20 17.89 -6.80
CA PRO A 66 -2.43 18.14 -8.00
C PRO A 66 -1.12 17.35 -7.96
N CYS A 67 -0.71 16.81 -9.10
CA CYS A 67 0.55 16.11 -9.20
C CYS A 67 1.72 17.07 -8.96
N VAL A 68 2.63 16.69 -8.06
CA VAL A 68 3.82 17.49 -7.76
C VAL A 68 4.87 17.25 -8.86
N PRO A 69 5.45 18.30 -9.48
CA PRO A 69 6.47 18.15 -10.51
C PRO A 69 7.62 17.24 -10.07
N GLY A 70 8.01 16.30 -10.92
CA GLY A 70 9.08 15.34 -10.66
C GLY A 70 8.69 14.18 -9.73
N LYS A 71 7.47 14.16 -9.17
CA LYS A 71 6.96 13.05 -8.36
C LYS A 71 6.16 12.07 -9.21
N LYS A 72 6.17 10.81 -8.79
CA LYS A 72 5.44 9.70 -9.42
C LYS A 72 4.71 8.90 -8.36
N TYR A 73 3.49 8.47 -8.69
CA TYR A 73 2.55 7.84 -7.78
C TYR A 73 2.28 6.39 -8.15
N TYR A 74 3.31 5.67 -8.60
CA TYR A 74 3.27 4.23 -8.85
C TYR A 74 3.04 3.44 -7.55
N GLY A 75 2.72 2.15 -7.70
CA GLY A 75 2.41 1.28 -6.57
C GLY A 75 3.54 1.22 -5.54
N ARG A 76 3.24 1.54 -4.28
CA ARG A 76 4.16 1.38 -3.14
C ARG A 76 3.48 0.74 -1.95
N GLY A 77 4.27 0.05 -1.14
CA GLY A 77 3.85 -0.58 0.10
C GLY A 77 2.93 -1.79 -0.08
N PRO A 78 2.36 -2.30 1.03
CA PRO A 78 1.62 -3.56 1.05
C PRO A 78 0.38 -3.57 0.15
N ILE A 79 -0.29 -2.42 -0.03
CA ILE A 79 -1.50 -2.32 -0.86
C ILE A 79 -1.21 -1.78 -2.27
N GLN A 80 0.07 -1.63 -2.64
CA GLN A 80 0.50 -1.00 -3.89
C GLN A 80 -0.24 0.33 -4.16
N LEU A 81 -0.25 1.21 -3.15
CA LEU A 81 -0.93 2.50 -3.22
C LEU A 81 -0.47 3.26 -4.46
N SER A 82 -1.43 3.63 -5.31
CA SER A 82 -1.18 4.22 -6.62
C SER A 82 -2.07 5.43 -6.87
N TYR A 83 -1.64 6.34 -7.74
CA TYR A 83 -2.28 7.61 -8.12
C TYR A 83 -2.21 8.77 -7.11
N ASN A 84 -1.98 9.97 -7.64
CA ASN A 84 -1.88 11.23 -6.87
C ASN A 84 -3.05 11.45 -5.89
N TYR A 85 -4.28 11.16 -6.31
CA TYR A 85 -5.45 11.35 -5.45
C TYR A 85 -5.47 10.39 -4.25
N ASN A 86 -4.95 9.18 -4.38
CA ASN A 86 -4.87 8.24 -3.25
C ASN A 86 -3.74 8.62 -2.29
N TYR A 87 -2.56 9.01 -2.81
CA TYR A 87 -1.48 9.54 -1.97
C TYR A 87 -1.91 10.81 -1.22
N GLY A 88 -2.66 11.70 -1.89
CA GLY A 88 -3.22 12.90 -1.26
C GLY A 88 -4.18 12.57 -0.12
N GLN A 89 -5.18 11.72 -0.35
CA GLN A 89 -6.15 11.33 0.68
C GLN A 89 -5.51 10.56 1.84
N ALA A 90 -4.58 9.63 1.55
CA ALA A 90 -3.84 8.89 2.57
C ALA A 90 -2.98 9.84 3.40
N GLY A 91 -2.29 10.78 2.75
CA GLY A 91 -1.48 11.78 3.42
C GLY A 91 -2.30 12.65 4.37
N GLU A 92 -3.45 13.16 3.90
CA GLU A 92 -4.38 13.94 4.71
C GLU A 92 -4.86 13.16 5.94
N ALA A 93 -5.30 11.90 5.76
CA ALA A 93 -5.79 11.07 6.85
C ALA A 93 -4.71 10.71 7.88
N LEU A 94 -3.45 10.60 7.44
CA LEU A 94 -2.32 10.21 8.28
C LEU A 94 -1.54 11.40 8.85
N GLY A 95 -1.85 12.63 8.43
CA GLY A 95 -1.09 13.83 8.78
C GLY A 95 0.33 13.84 8.18
N LEU A 96 0.48 13.31 6.97
CA LEU A 96 1.74 13.18 6.24
C LEU A 96 1.64 13.83 4.86
N ASP A 97 2.66 14.56 4.41
CA ASP A 97 2.69 15.08 3.04
C ASP A 97 3.16 14.00 2.03
N LEU A 98 2.29 13.02 1.79
CA LEU A 98 2.55 11.93 0.84
C LEU A 98 2.39 12.36 -0.63
N LEU A 99 1.75 13.51 -0.89
CA LEU A 99 1.63 14.04 -2.25
C LEU A 99 2.98 14.60 -2.74
N SER A 100 3.72 15.29 -1.88
CA SER A 100 5.09 15.77 -2.18
C SER A 100 6.17 14.72 -1.87
N ASN A 101 5.90 13.79 -0.95
CA ASN A 101 6.86 12.77 -0.51
C ASN A 101 6.32 11.34 -0.66
N PRO A 102 5.90 10.91 -1.88
CA PRO A 102 5.33 9.59 -2.09
C PRO A 102 6.29 8.44 -1.77
N ASP A 103 7.60 8.69 -1.87
CA ASP A 103 8.65 7.70 -1.58
C ASP A 103 8.70 7.29 -0.10
N LEU A 104 8.07 8.05 0.81
CA LEU A 104 7.92 7.65 2.22
C LEU A 104 7.17 6.33 2.35
N VAL A 105 6.23 6.04 1.45
CA VAL A 105 5.46 4.78 1.45
C VAL A 105 6.35 3.57 1.15
N GLU A 106 7.49 3.77 0.47
CA GLU A 106 8.46 2.71 0.19
C GLU A 106 9.65 2.67 1.17
N THR A 107 10.01 3.82 1.75
CA THR A 107 11.22 3.97 2.56
C THR A 107 10.99 3.91 4.07
N ASP A 108 9.77 4.21 4.53
CA ASP A 108 9.37 4.07 5.93
C ASP A 108 8.34 2.94 6.09
N PRO A 109 8.69 1.81 6.73
CA PRO A 109 7.77 0.67 6.86
C PRO A 109 6.53 1.00 7.71
N VAL A 110 6.62 1.92 8.67
CA VAL A 110 5.47 2.35 9.48
C VAL A 110 4.49 3.15 8.62
N VAL A 111 4.99 4.07 7.78
CA VAL A 111 4.15 4.79 6.82
C VAL A 111 3.55 3.82 5.81
N SER A 112 4.35 2.87 5.31
CA SER A 112 3.93 1.84 4.36
C SER A 112 2.73 1.03 4.85
N PHE A 113 2.80 0.50 6.08
CA PHE A 113 1.66 -0.22 6.67
C PHE A 113 0.49 0.71 6.99
N LYS A 114 0.74 1.95 7.44
CA LYS A 114 -0.35 2.92 7.67
C LYS A 114 -1.14 3.22 6.41
N THR A 115 -0.49 3.35 5.25
CA THR A 115 -1.20 3.56 3.98
C THR A 115 -2.01 2.34 3.56
N ALA A 116 -1.52 1.13 3.86
CA ALA A 116 -2.25 -0.09 3.56
C ALA A 116 -3.48 -0.30 4.47
N ILE A 117 -3.40 0.06 5.76
CA ILE A 117 -4.53 -0.05 6.69
C ILE A 117 -5.53 1.11 6.52
N TRP A 118 -5.06 2.25 5.99
CA TRP A 118 -5.92 3.38 5.63
C TRP A 118 -6.90 3.06 4.49
N PHE A 119 -6.43 2.29 3.50
CA PHE A 119 -7.20 1.89 2.33
C PHE A 119 -8.22 0.80 2.68
#